data_AF-A0A842IV88-F1
#
_entry.id   AF-A0A842IV88-F1
#
_cell.length_a   1.000
_cell.length_b   1.000
_cell.length_c   1.000
_cell.angle_alpha   90.00
_cell.angle_beta   90.00
_cell.angle_gamma   90.00
#
_symmetry.space_group_name_H-M   'P 1'
#
loop_
_entity.id
_entity.type
_entity.pdbx_description
1 polymer ?
#
loop_
_entity_poly.entity_id
_entity_poly.type
_entity_poly.pdbx_seq_one_letter_code
_entity_poly.pdbx_strand_id
1 'polypeptide(L)'
;MKTKTFVVAGLVGGIVDWLLGWLFYGILFVDTFPQPQEGTNAMLFITLGCLAFGFFISYIFNKWAQITTLATGAKAGAIIGLFMGLITIFFGMANQAEVDYQRFGLELVISIVMAAVVGAVVGLINGKVK
;
A
#
# COMPACT_ATOMS: atom_id res chain seq x y z
N MET A 1 -13.70 7.27 15.69
CA MET A 1 -12.26 7.39 15.41
C MET A 1 -11.65 8.40 16.37
N LYS A 2 -10.60 8.00 17.08
CA LYS A 2 -9.79 8.92 17.89
C LYS A 2 -8.67 9.48 17.01
N THR A 3 -8.48 10.79 17.01
CA THR A 3 -7.50 11.47 16.15
C THR A 3 -6.09 10.93 16.35
N LYS A 4 -5.69 10.66 17.60
CA LYS A 4 -4.40 10.08 17.93
C LYS A 4 -4.18 8.72 17.27
N THR A 5 -5.15 7.80 17.43
CA THR A 5 -5.07 6.45 16.84
C THR A 5 -4.99 6.52 15.32
N PHE A 6 -5.84 7.35 14.69
CA PHE A 6 -5.83 7.56 13.26
C PHE A 6 -4.48 8.05 12.74
N VAL A 7 -3.93 9.11 13.36
CA VAL A 7 -2.69 9.73 12.92
C VAL A 7 -1.50 8.79 13.09
N VAL A 8 -1.37 8.17 14.27
CA VAL A 8 -0.26 7.26 14.54
C VAL A 8 -0.33 6.02 13.64
N ALA A 9 -1.50 5.39 13.52
CA ALA A 9 -1.64 4.21 12.67
C ALA A 9 -1.44 4.54 11.19
N GLY A 10 -1.90 5.71 10.72
CA GLY A 10 -1.70 6.15 9.35
C GLY A 10 -0.24 6.40 9.00
N LEU A 11 0.50 7.11 9.86
CA LEU A 11 1.94 7.35 9.68
C LEU A 11 2.74 6.05 9.67
N VAL A 12 2.50 5.16 10.64
CA VAL A 12 3.19 3.87 10.71
C VAL A 12 2.85 3.01 9.48
N GLY A 13 1.59 2.97 9.07
CA GLY A 13 1.16 2.29 7.85
C GLY A 13 1.88 2.81 6.61
N GLY A 14 2.01 4.13 6.46
CA GLY A 14 2.69 4.73 5.32
C GLY A 14 4.20 4.50 5.31
N ILE A 15 4.86 4.50 6.47
CA ILE A 15 6.29 4.15 6.59
C ILE A 15 6.51 2.68 6.20
N VAL A 16 5.64 1.77 6.67
CA VAL A 16 5.72 0.36 6.30
C VAL A 16 5.51 0.17 4.81
N ASP A 17 4.53 0.85 4.23
CA ASP A 17 4.28 0.80 2.79
C ASP A 17 5.48 1.27 1.98
N TRP A 18 6.12 2.37 2.42
CA TRP A 18 7.33 2.91 1.79
C TRP A 18 8.50 1.93 1.84
N LEU A 19 8.75 1.31 3.00
CA LEU A 19 9.82 0.31 3.17
C LEU A 19 9.58 -0.93 2.31
N LEU A 20 8.33 -1.39 2.21
CA LEU A 20 7.95 -2.51 1.35
C LEU A 20 8.06 -2.14 -0.13
N GLY A 21 7.69 -0.93 -0.51
CA GLY A 21 7.87 -0.42 -1.87
C GLY A 21 9.34 -0.40 -2.27
N TRP A 22 10.22 0.08 -1.38
CA TRP A 22 11.66 0.01 -1.58
C TRP A 22 12.16 -1.43 -1.73
N LEU A 23 11.72 -2.35 -0.87
CA LEU A 23 12.10 -3.76 -0.93
C LEU A 23 11.65 -4.42 -2.25
N PHE A 24 10.38 -4.30 -2.62
CA PHE A 24 9.84 -4.98 -3.79
C PHE A 24 10.30 -4.34 -5.10
N TYR A 25 10.18 -3.02 -5.24
CA TYR A 25 10.44 -2.34 -6.51
C TYR A 25 11.90 -1.88 -6.67
N GLY A 26 12.61 -1.63 -5.56
CA GLY A 26 14.00 -1.15 -5.58
C GLY A 26 15.05 -2.24 -5.40
N ILE A 27 14.69 -3.41 -4.88
CA ILE A 27 15.64 -4.51 -4.62
C ILE A 27 15.23 -5.80 -5.32
N LEU A 28 14.05 -6.36 -4.99
CA LEU A 28 13.68 -7.70 -5.45
C LEU A 28 13.32 -7.77 -6.93
N PHE A 29 12.64 -6.74 -7.44
CA PHE A 29 12.13 -6.70 -8.81
C PHE A 29 12.61 -5.45 -9.58
N VAL A 30 13.82 -4.99 -9.26
CA VAL A 30 14.40 -3.76 -9.82
C VAL A 30 14.42 -3.74 -11.36
N ASP A 31 14.71 -4.89 -11.98
CA ASP A 31 14.79 -5.04 -13.44
C ASP A 31 13.43 -5.23 -14.12
N THR A 32 12.36 -5.45 -13.33
CA THR A 32 11.01 -5.70 -13.85
C THR A 32 10.16 -4.43 -13.94
N PHE A 33 10.41 -3.47 -13.04
CA PHE A 33 9.63 -2.23 -12.95
C PHE A 33 10.44 -1.00 -13.39
N PRO A 34 9.80 -0.01 -14.05
CA PRO A 34 10.48 1.24 -14.40
C PRO A 34 10.99 1.95 -13.17
N GLN A 35 12.27 2.32 -13.19
CA GLN A 35 12.89 3.05 -12.08
C GLN A 35 12.67 4.56 -12.22
N PRO A 36 12.52 5.28 -11.09
CA PRO A 36 12.38 6.73 -11.14
C PRO A 36 13.61 7.40 -11.74
N GLN A 37 13.40 8.42 -12.57
CA GLN A 37 14.49 9.19 -13.16
C GLN A 37 15.15 10.09 -12.11
N GLU A 38 16.48 10.11 -12.10
CA GLU A 38 17.26 11.01 -11.25
C GLU A 38 16.96 12.49 -11.58
N GLY A 39 17.01 13.36 -10.57
CA GLY A 39 16.71 14.78 -10.72
C GLY A 39 15.22 15.13 -10.80
N THR A 40 14.32 14.14 -10.67
CA THR A 40 12.87 14.37 -10.60
C THR A 40 12.33 14.33 -9.17
N ASN A 41 11.11 14.82 -8.97
CA ASN A 41 10.40 14.77 -7.68
C ASN A 41 9.81 13.39 -7.37
N ALA A 42 10.24 12.31 -8.05
CA ALA A 42 9.61 11.01 -7.93
C ALA A 42 9.62 10.46 -6.50
N MET A 43 10.74 10.61 -5.78
CA MET A 43 10.86 10.15 -4.39
C MET A 43 9.86 10.85 -3.45
N LEU A 44 9.58 12.13 -3.68
CA LEU A 44 8.57 12.90 -2.95
C LEU A 44 7.18 12.34 -3.23
N PHE A 45 6.82 12.11 -4.50
CA PHE A 45 5.51 11.58 -4.87
C PHE A 45 5.29 10.14 -4.38
N ILE A 46 6.33 9.29 -4.40
CA ILE A 46 6.28 7.95 -3.81
C ILE A 46 6.00 8.06 -2.31
N THR A 47 6.74 8.92 -1.60
CA THR A 47 6.55 9.13 -0.16
C THR A 47 5.14 9.63 0.17
N LEU A 48 4.63 10.61 -0.59
CA LEU A 48 3.27 11.11 -0.42
C LEU A 48 2.21 10.04 -0.73
N GLY A 49 2.44 9.22 -1.76
CA GLY A 49 1.58 8.09 -2.11
C GLY A 49 1.50 7.06 -0.98
N CYS A 50 2.64 6.65 -0.43
CA CYS A 50 2.69 5.70 0.68
C CYS A 50 2.02 6.25 1.95
N LEU A 51 2.25 7.52 2.27
CA LEU A 51 1.56 8.17 3.39
C LEU A 51 0.05 8.23 3.16
N ALA A 52 -0.39 8.61 1.96
CA ALA A 52 -1.81 8.64 1.60
C ALA A 52 -2.45 7.24 1.73
N PHE A 53 -1.77 6.19 1.29
CA PHE A 53 -2.25 4.82 1.42
C PHE A 53 -2.34 4.38 2.90
N GLY A 54 -1.31 4.68 3.70
CA GLY A 54 -1.32 4.43 5.14
C GLY A 54 -2.50 5.11 5.85
N PHE A 55 -2.74 6.40 5.56
CA PHE A 55 -3.89 7.14 6.10
C PHE A 55 -5.23 6.59 5.58
N PHE A 56 -5.31 6.17 4.33
CA PHE A 56 -6.51 5.58 3.75
C PHE A 56 -6.90 4.29 4.48
N ILE A 57 -5.96 3.35 4.65
CA ILE A 57 -6.17 2.11 5.42
C ILE A 57 -6.56 2.45 6.87
N SER A 58 -5.83 3.37 7.51
CA SER A 58 -6.11 3.83 8.87
C SER A 58 -7.52 4.40 9.01
N TYR A 59 -7.98 5.20 8.05
CA TYR A 59 -9.32 5.77 8.06
C TYR A 59 -10.38 4.68 7.95
N ILE A 60 -10.26 3.77 6.99
CA ILE A 60 -11.20 2.64 6.83
C ILE A 60 -11.28 1.85 8.15
N PHE A 61 -10.14 1.50 8.72
CA PHE A 61 -10.10 0.64 9.90
C PHE A 61 -10.63 1.34 11.15
N ASN A 62 -10.35 2.64 11.32
CA ASN A 62 -10.78 3.40 12.50
C ASN A 62 -12.20 3.96 12.41
N LYS A 63 -12.68 4.31 11.21
CA LYS A 63 -13.96 5.00 11.02
C LYS A 63 -15.05 4.06 10.52
N TRP A 64 -14.74 3.15 9.60
CA TRP A 64 -15.75 2.30 8.95
C TRP A 64 -15.81 0.89 9.53
N ALA A 65 -14.67 0.21 9.67
CA ALA A 65 -14.63 -1.22 9.99
C ALA A 65 -14.35 -1.55 11.47
N GLN A 66 -13.87 -0.58 12.26
CA GLN A 66 -13.45 -0.77 13.66
C GLN A 66 -12.43 -1.92 13.85
N ILE A 67 -11.47 -2.03 12.93
CA ILE A 67 -10.43 -3.08 12.95
C ILE A 67 -9.32 -2.72 13.94
N THR A 68 -9.03 -3.65 14.86
CA THR A 68 -8.09 -3.48 15.98
C THR A 68 -7.14 -4.67 16.18
N THR A 69 -7.11 -5.63 15.26
CA THR A 69 -6.21 -6.80 15.35
C THR A 69 -5.38 -6.96 14.10
N LEU A 70 -4.21 -7.57 14.25
CA LEU A 70 -3.28 -7.86 13.15
C LEU A 70 -3.92 -8.76 12.10
N ALA A 71 -4.56 -9.86 12.52
CA ALA A 71 -5.13 -10.84 11.60
C ALA A 71 -6.31 -10.29 10.78
N THR A 72 -7.21 -9.53 11.41
CA THR A 72 -8.32 -8.89 10.67
C THR A 72 -7.82 -7.75 9.78
N GLY A 73 -6.81 -7.01 10.24
CA GLY A 73 -6.14 -5.99 9.44
C GLY A 73 -5.45 -6.55 8.20
N ALA A 74 -4.76 -7.67 8.32
CA ALA A 74 -4.10 -8.33 7.19
C ALA A 74 -5.11 -8.78 6.12
N LYS A 75 -6.21 -9.41 6.53
CA LYS A 75 -7.26 -9.87 5.62
C LYS A 75 -7.94 -8.71 4.90
N ALA A 76 -8.32 -7.67 5.64
CA ALA A 76 -8.93 -6.48 5.04
C ALA A 76 -7.95 -5.74 4.12
N GLY A 77 -6.68 -5.62 4.53
CA GLY A 77 -5.60 -5.05 3.73
C GLY A 77 -5.40 -5.80 2.41
N ALA A 78 -5.35 -7.13 2.44
CA ALA A 78 -5.22 -7.95 1.23
C ALA A 78 -6.36 -7.71 0.22
N ILE A 79 -7.60 -7.60 0.71
CA ILE A 79 -8.77 -7.30 -0.14
C ILE A 79 -8.66 -5.89 -0.74
N ILE A 80 -8.23 -4.90 0.05
CA ILE A 80 -8.01 -3.54 -0.45
C ILE A 80 -6.91 -3.54 -1.50
N GLY A 81 -5.79 -4.24 -1.27
CA GLY A 81 -4.68 -4.37 -2.23
C GLY A 81 -5.09 -5.08 -3.52
N LEU A 82 -5.98 -6.09 -3.45
CA LEU A 82 -6.55 -6.73 -4.62
C LEU A 82 -7.30 -5.72 -5.49
N PHE A 83 -8.26 -4.99 -4.91
CA PHE A 83 -9.07 -4.06 -5.70
C PHE A 83 -8.31 -2.81 -6.15
N MET A 84 -7.49 -2.22 -5.27
CA MET A 84 -6.65 -1.07 -5.62
C MET A 84 -5.62 -1.44 -6.69
N GLY A 85 -5.02 -2.63 -6.59
CA GLY A 85 -4.10 -3.16 -7.60
C GLY A 85 -4.78 -3.37 -8.94
N LEU A 86 -5.95 -4.02 -8.96
CA LEU A 86 -6.73 -4.19 -10.20
C LEU A 86 -7.11 -2.86 -10.84
N ILE A 87 -7.52 -1.86 -10.05
CA ILE A 87 -7.80 -0.51 -10.54
C ILE A 87 -6.58 0.07 -11.24
N THR A 88 -5.43 0.10 -10.57
CA THR A 88 -4.17 0.64 -11.13
C THR A 88 -3.75 -0.10 -12.39
N ILE A 89 -3.80 -1.43 -12.37
CA ILE A 89 -3.39 -2.28 -13.49
C ILE A 89 -4.30 -2.09 -14.70
N PHE A 90 -5.63 -2.09 -14.52
CA PHE A 90 -6.57 -1.93 -15.64
C PHE A 90 -6.47 -0.55 -16.30
N PHE A 91 -6.35 0.52 -15.51
CA PHE A 91 -6.11 1.85 -16.07
C PHE A 91 -4.71 1.97 -16.68
N GLY A 92 -3.71 1.32 -16.10
CA GLY A 92 -2.35 1.26 -16.65
C GLY A 92 -2.32 0.59 -18.02
N MET A 93 -2.98 -0.56 -18.18
CA MET A 93 -3.08 -1.28 -19.45
C MET A 93 -3.80 -0.49 -20.54
N ALA A 94 -4.83 0.27 -20.19
CA ALA A 94 -5.56 1.09 -21.15
C ALA A 94 -4.69 2.17 -21.82
N ASN A 95 -3.54 2.51 -21.21
CA ASN A 95 -2.63 3.56 -21.69
C ASN A 95 -1.35 3.00 -22.34
N GLN A 96 -1.24 1.68 -22.54
CA GLN A 96 -0.07 1.03 -23.13
C GLN A 96 -0.35 0.53 -24.55
N ALA A 97 0.65 0.65 -25.43
CA ALA A 97 0.56 0.16 -26.80
C ALA A 97 0.56 -1.37 -26.88
N GLU A 98 1.24 -2.03 -25.94
CA GLU A 98 1.30 -3.49 -25.80
C GLU A 98 1.09 -3.88 -24.34
N VAL A 99 0.40 -4.99 -24.10
CA VAL A 99 0.03 -5.43 -22.75
C VAL A 99 1.01 -6.46 -22.23
N ASP A 100 1.71 -6.15 -21.14
CA ASP A 100 2.60 -7.06 -20.42
C ASP A 100 1.88 -7.76 -19.25
N TYR A 101 1.15 -8.84 -19.58
CA TYR A 101 0.39 -9.62 -18.59
C TYR A 101 1.25 -10.20 -17.46
N GLN A 102 2.53 -10.50 -17.72
CA GLN A 102 3.40 -11.09 -16.71
C GLN A 102 3.79 -10.07 -15.65
N ARG A 103 4.22 -8.87 -16.07
CA ARG A 103 4.53 -7.77 -15.14
C ARG A 103 3.31 -7.38 -14.32
N PHE A 104 2.14 -7.32 -14.94
CA PHE A 104 0.91 -6.97 -14.22
C PHE A 104 0.44 -8.04 -13.24
N GLY A 105 0.58 -9.32 -13.59
CA GLY A 105 0.33 -10.41 -12.66
C GLY A 105 1.21 -10.31 -11.41
N LEU A 106 2.48 -9.98 -11.60
CA LEU A 106 3.41 -9.74 -10.50
C LEU A 106 3.03 -8.49 -9.67
N GLU A 107 2.71 -7.38 -10.32
CA GLU A 107 2.27 -6.14 -9.67
C GLU A 107 1.03 -6.37 -8.79
N LEU A 108 0.08 -7.18 -9.24
CA LEU A 108 -1.11 -7.51 -8.47
C LEU A 108 -0.76 -8.28 -7.19
N VAL A 109 0.13 -9.27 -7.29
CA VAL A 109 0.59 -10.05 -6.14
C VAL A 109 1.32 -9.14 -5.14
N ILE A 110 2.21 -8.27 -5.62
CA ILE A 110 2.91 -7.29 -4.79
C ILE A 110 1.91 -6.37 -4.09
N SER A 111 0.93 -5.82 -4.80
CA SER A 111 -0.12 -4.96 -4.24
C SER A 111 -0.89 -5.65 -3.10
N ILE A 112 -1.31 -6.91 -3.30
CA ILE A 112 -2.02 -7.69 -2.28
C ILE A 112 -1.13 -7.91 -1.06
N VAL A 113 0.12 -8.34 -1.26
CA VAL A 113 1.05 -8.64 -0.16
C VAL A 113 1.39 -7.37 0.61
N MET A 114 1.74 -6.28 -0.06
CA MET A 114 2.06 -5.01 0.57
C MET A 114 0.88 -4.48 1.39
N ALA A 115 -0.31 -4.41 0.79
CA ALA A 115 -1.50 -3.94 1.47
C ALA A 115 -1.90 -4.84 2.66
N ALA A 116 -1.68 -6.15 2.57
CA ALA A 116 -1.88 -7.06 3.68
C ALA A 116 -0.95 -6.74 4.85
N VAL A 117 0.34 -6.52 4.62
CA VAL A 117 1.29 -6.16 5.68
C VAL A 117 0.96 -4.79 6.27
N VAL A 118 0.67 -3.79 5.44
CA VAL A 118 0.25 -2.45 5.89
C VAL A 118 -1.01 -2.54 6.74
N GLY A 119 -2.03 -3.26 6.27
CA GLY A 119 -3.26 -3.52 7.02
C GLY A 119 -3.00 -4.23 8.34
N ALA A 120 -2.13 -5.24 8.36
CA ALA A 120 -1.75 -5.96 9.58
C ALA A 120 -1.18 -5.01 10.64
N VAL A 121 -0.26 -4.13 10.22
CA VAL A 121 0.39 -3.16 11.10
C VAL A 121 -0.61 -2.10 11.58
N VAL A 122 -1.42 -1.53 10.69
CA VAL A 122 -2.45 -0.55 11.07
C VAL A 122 -3.44 -1.16 12.06
N GLY A 123 -3.91 -2.39 11.82
CA GLY A 123 -4.80 -3.11 12.74
C GLY A 123 -4.17 -3.33 14.11
N LEU A 124 -2.89 -3.71 14.16
CA LEU A 124 -2.14 -3.84 15.41
C LEU A 124 -2.02 -2.52 16.18
N ILE A 125 -1.67 -1.43 15.49
CA ILE A 125 -1.52 -0.12 16.12
C ILE A 125 -2.87 0.39 16.65
N ASN A 126 -3.96 0.20 15.90
CA ASN A 126 -5.31 0.54 16.35
C ASN A 126 -5.69 -0.18 17.65
N GLY A 127 -5.33 -1.45 17.80
CA GLY A 127 -5.59 -2.23 19.03
C GLY A 127 -4.77 -1.78 20.23
N LYS A 128 -3.55 -1.26 19.99
CA LYS A 128 -2.63 -0.80 21.04
C LYS A 128 -2.87 0.65 21.45
N VAL A 129 -3.21 1.52 20.51
CA VAL A 129 -3.45 2.94 20.73
C VAL A 129 -4.96 3.15 20.90
N LYS A 130 -5.43 2.97 22.13
CA LYS A 130 -6.79 3.34 22.53
C LYS A 130 -6.88 4.79 22.95
#